data_AF-A0A521WL52-F1
#
_entry.id   AF-A0A521WL52-F1
#
_cell.length_a   1.000
_cell.length_b   1.000
_cell.length_c   1.000
_cell.angle_alpha   90.00
_cell.angle_beta   90.00
_cell.angle_gamma   90.00
#
_symmetry.space_group_name_H-M   'P 1'
#
loop_
_entity.id
_entity.type
_entity.pdbx_description
1 polymer ?
#
loop_
_entity_poly.entity_id
_entity_poly.type
_entity_poly.pdbx_seq_one_letter_code
_entity_poly.pdbx_strand_id
1 'polypeptide(L)'
;MKTLSEQFKKYSLHLAFVQSVVATFGSLFFSEVMHLTPCTLCWYQRILMYPLIWITAVGIMKKDKNSPLYILPLAIFGWLIALYHNLLYYKLIPDTLSPCSLGVSCTTKYFAWFGFVTIPLLSFVAFSIIIACVLAYKKSLANNK
;
A
#
# COMPACT_ATOMS: atom_id res chain seq x y z
N MET A 1 -2.65 -8.05 -33.56
CA MET A 1 -3.46 -8.21 -32.32
C MET A 1 -2.50 -8.11 -31.14
N LYS A 2 -2.54 -7.05 -30.31
CA LYS A 2 -1.66 -6.96 -29.13
C LYS A 2 -2.21 -7.92 -28.08
N THR A 3 -1.34 -8.76 -27.51
CA THR A 3 -1.70 -9.72 -26.45
C THR A 3 -2.29 -9.00 -25.23
N LEU A 4 -3.27 -9.61 -24.57
CA LEU A 4 -3.91 -9.09 -23.35
C LEU A 4 -2.88 -8.67 -22.29
N SER A 5 -1.77 -9.42 -22.20
CA SER A 5 -0.64 -9.14 -21.32
C SER A 5 0.10 -7.83 -21.66
N GLU A 6 0.18 -7.44 -22.93
CA GLU A 6 0.81 -6.19 -23.36
C GLU A 6 -0.09 -4.97 -23.10
N GLN A 7 -1.41 -5.13 -23.17
CA GLN A 7 -2.33 -4.09 -22.72
C GLN A 7 -2.26 -3.91 -21.20
N PHE A 8 -2.22 -5.00 -20.43
CA PHE A 8 -2.11 -4.95 -18.98
C PHE A 8 -0.84 -4.22 -18.51
N LYS A 9 0.29 -4.48 -19.17
CA LYS A 9 1.55 -3.76 -18.93
C LYS A 9 1.45 -2.26 -19.22
N LYS A 10 0.75 -1.87 -20.29
CA LYS A 10 0.56 -0.46 -20.66
C LYS A 10 -0.29 0.32 -19.65
N TYR A 11 -1.32 -0.32 -19.09
CA TYR A 11 -2.22 0.30 -18.10
C TYR A 11 -1.82 0.05 -16.64
N SER A 12 -0.76 -0.72 -16.40
CA SER A 12 -0.30 -1.09 -15.05
C SER A 12 -0.08 0.12 -14.12
N LEU A 13 0.50 1.22 -14.62
CA LEU A 13 0.68 2.44 -13.81
C LEU A 13 -0.66 3.10 -13.42
N HIS A 14 -1.68 3.00 -14.28
CA HIS A 14 -3.03 3.50 -13.98
C HIS A 14 -3.71 2.63 -12.91
N LEU A 15 -3.50 1.31 -12.96
CA LEU A 15 -3.96 0.40 -11.91
C LEU A 15 -3.29 0.72 -10.56
N ALA A 16 -1.99 1.01 -10.56
CA ALA A 16 -1.28 1.44 -9.35
C ALA A 16 -1.84 2.75 -8.77
N PHE A 17 -2.21 3.71 -9.63
CA PHE A 17 -2.85 4.96 -9.21
C PHE A 17 -4.24 4.72 -8.62
N VAL A 18 -5.10 3.94 -9.29
CA VAL A 18 -6.44 3.61 -8.76
C VAL A 18 -6.32 2.89 -7.42
N GLN A 19 -5.38 1.95 -7.29
CA GLN A 19 -5.16 1.25 -6.05
C GLN A 19 -4.70 2.17 -4.90
N SER A 20 -3.79 3.12 -5.17
CA SER A 20 -3.32 4.07 -4.14
C SER A 20 -4.42 5.02 -3.67
N VAL A 21 -5.30 5.43 -4.59
CA VAL A 21 -6.51 6.21 -4.30
C VAL A 21 -7.47 5.42 -3.41
N VAL A 22 -7.82 4.19 -3.80
CA VAL A 22 -8.71 3.32 -3.01
C VAL A 22 -8.14 3.04 -1.61
N ALA A 23 -6.84 2.75 -1.52
CA ALA A 23 -6.19 2.49 -0.24
C ALA A 23 -6.20 3.72 0.70
N THR A 24 -6.00 4.91 0.13
CA THR A 24 -6.01 6.17 0.90
C THR A 24 -7.42 6.49 1.37
N PHE A 25 -8.41 6.50 0.47
CA PHE A 25 -9.81 6.75 0.86
C PHE A 25 -10.34 5.69 1.83
N GLY A 26 -9.98 4.42 1.64
CA GLY A 26 -10.29 3.36 2.61
C GLY A 26 -9.71 3.70 3.99
N SER A 27 -8.43 4.09 4.04
CA SER A 27 -7.77 4.48 5.29
C SER A 27 -8.45 5.67 5.99
N LEU A 28 -8.90 6.68 5.24
CA LEU A 28 -9.65 7.82 5.79
C LEU A 28 -11.05 7.40 6.25
N PHE A 29 -11.75 6.56 5.50
CA PHE A 29 -13.10 6.07 5.85
C PHE A 29 -13.10 5.35 7.20
N PHE A 30 -12.11 4.48 7.46
CA PHE A 30 -11.95 3.83 8.76
C PHE A 30 -11.75 4.86 9.89
N SER A 31 -11.04 5.96 9.64
CA SER A 31 -10.73 7.01 10.63
C SER A 31 -11.93 7.89 10.93
N GLU A 32 -12.55 8.44 9.89
CA GLU A 32 -13.52 9.54 10.00
C GLU A 32 -14.95 9.04 10.13
N VAL A 33 -15.29 7.94 9.43
CA VAL A 33 -16.67 7.44 9.39
C VAL A 33 -16.88 6.34 10.44
N MET A 34 -15.92 5.44 10.59
CA MET A 34 -16.00 4.36 11.60
C MET A 34 -15.33 4.70 12.92
N HIS A 35 -14.81 5.93 13.07
CA HIS A 35 -14.17 6.45 14.28
C HIS A 35 -13.08 5.52 14.86
N LEU A 36 -12.39 4.77 14.01
CA LEU A 36 -11.29 3.92 14.42
C LEU A 36 -10.00 4.74 14.50
N THR A 37 -9.54 4.96 15.73
CA THR A 37 -8.27 5.63 15.97
C THR A 37 -7.11 4.80 15.39
N PRO A 38 -6.30 5.37 14.48
CA PRO A 38 -5.15 4.66 13.92
C PRO A 38 -4.08 4.47 15.00
N CYS A 39 -3.45 3.30 15.03
CA CYS A 39 -2.29 3.07 15.87
C CYS A 39 -1.02 3.69 15.23
N THR A 40 0.08 3.74 15.99
CA THR A 40 1.35 4.32 15.53
C THR A 40 1.87 3.66 14.25
N LEU A 41 1.77 2.33 14.11
CA LEU A 41 2.16 1.62 12.89
C LEU A 41 1.28 1.97 11.68
N CYS A 42 -0.04 2.06 11.88
CA CYS A 42 -0.96 2.51 10.83
C CYS A 42 -0.62 3.93 10.37
N TRP A 43 -0.17 4.79 11.29
CA TRP A 43 0.27 6.15 10.97
C TRP A 43 1.51 6.15 10.06
N TYR A 44 2.50 5.30 10.35
CA TYR A 44 3.66 5.11 9.47
C TYR A 44 3.26 4.58 8.08
N GLN A 45 2.29 3.66 8.01
CA GLN A 45 1.75 3.20 6.71
C GLN A 45 1.07 4.34 5.95
N ARG A 46 0.32 5.23 6.62
CA ARG A 46 -0.34 6.40 5.99
C ARG A 46 0.68 7.39 5.42
N ILE A 47 1.76 7.70 6.15
CA ILE A 47 2.83 8.58 5.66
C ILE A 47 3.42 8.06 4.35
N LEU A 48 3.54 6.75 4.19
CA LEU A 48 4.08 6.14 2.98
C LEU A 48 3.03 5.96 1.87
N MET A 49 1.76 5.76 2.22
CA MET A 49 0.68 5.54 1.25
C MET A 49 0.20 6.84 0.59
N TYR A 50 -0.01 7.91 1.35
CA TYR A 50 -0.66 9.13 0.81
C TYR A 50 0.17 9.83 -0.28
N PRO A 51 1.51 9.94 -0.17
CA PRO A 51 2.33 10.50 -1.24
C PRO A 51 2.29 9.68 -2.53
N LEU A 52 2.01 8.36 -2.47
CA LEU A 52 1.99 7.51 -3.66
C LEU A 52 0.93 7.95 -4.67
N ILE A 53 -0.21 8.51 -4.23
CA ILE A 53 -1.22 9.06 -5.15
C ILE A 53 -0.61 10.14 -6.03
N TRP A 54 0.07 11.11 -5.41
CA TRP A 54 0.63 12.25 -6.11
C TRP A 54 1.80 11.83 -7.01
N ILE A 55 2.69 10.97 -6.51
CA ILE A 55 3.85 10.51 -7.29
C ILE A 55 3.40 9.67 -8.48
N THR A 56 2.42 8.77 -8.29
CA THR A 56 1.86 7.97 -9.40
C THR A 56 1.12 8.85 -10.41
N ALA A 57 0.31 9.82 -9.95
CA ALA A 57 -0.37 10.77 -10.83
C ALA A 57 0.60 11.60 -11.68
N VAL A 58 1.63 12.18 -11.06
CA VAL A 58 2.66 12.96 -11.77
C VAL A 58 3.42 12.07 -12.75
N GLY A 59 3.73 10.83 -12.37
CA GLY A 59 4.36 9.85 -13.26
C GLY A 59 3.52 9.57 -14.51
N ILE A 60 2.20 9.46 -14.38
CA ILE A 60 1.25 9.30 -15.50
C ILE A 60 1.21 10.56 -16.37
N MET A 61 1.02 11.74 -15.76
CA MET A 61 0.88 13.01 -16.48
C MET A 61 2.12 13.38 -17.28
N LYS A 62 3.30 13.24 -16.67
CA LYS A 62 4.59 13.53 -17.32
C LYS A 62 5.08 12.41 -18.23
N LYS A 63 4.39 11.25 -18.25
CA LYS A 63 4.85 10.02 -18.92
C LYS A 63 6.30 9.69 -18.55
N ASP A 64 6.65 9.93 -17.28
CA ASP A 64 8.02 9.83 -16.80
C ASP A 64 8.44 8.36 -16.70
N LYS A 65 9.47 7.99 -17.46
CA LYS A 65 10.04 6.64 -17.45
C LYS A 65 10.78 6.33 -16.14
N ASN A 66 11.17 7.35 -15.39
CA ASN A 66 11.83 7.21 -14.09
C ASN A 66 10.85 7.11 -12.92
N SER A 67 9.54 7.24 -13.16
CA SER A 67 8.53 7.13 -12.10
C SER A 67 8.64 5.88 -11.21
N PRO A 68 9.01 4.67 -11.69
CA PRO A 68 9.23 3.51 -10.81
C PRO A 68 10.30 3.74 -9.74
N LEU A 69 11.31 4.57 -10.00
CA LEU A 69 12.41 4.85 -9.08
C LEU A 69 11.92 5.56 -7.81
N TYR A 70 10.88 6.39 -7.93
CA TYR A 70 10.30 7.13 -6.81
C TYR A 70 9.19 6.36 -6.11
N ILE A 71 8.40 5.60 -6.88
CA ILE A 71 7.23 4.87 -6.35
C ILE A 71 7.66 3.60 -5.59
N LEU A 72 8.64 2.85 -6.11
CA LEU A 72 9.05 1.56 -5.51
C LEU A 72 9.60 1.71 -4.09
N PRO A 73 10.54 2.63 -3.78
CA PRO A 73 11.08 2.74 -2.42
C PRO A 73 9.98 3.00 -1.38
N LEU A 74 9.09 3.97 -1.65
CA LEU A 74 7.99 4.28 -0.74
C LEU A 74 7.06 3.07 -0.55
N ALA A 75 6.69 2.40 -1.64
CA ALA A 75 5.82 1.24 -1.59
C ALA A 75 6.48 0.05 -0.83
N ILE A 76 7.78 -0.17 -1.02
CA ILE A 76 8.54 -1.22 -0.34
C ILE A 76 8.64 -0.94 1.17
N PHE A 77 8.98 0.29 1.57
CA PHE A 77 9.00 0.63 3.00
C PHE A 77 7.61 0.47 3.63
N GLY A 78 6.55 0.88 2.92
CA GLY A 78 5.18 0.72 3.39
C GLY A 78 4.81 -0.75 3.53
N TRP A 79 5.23 -1.58 2.56
CA TRP A 79 5.05 -3.02 2.58
C TRP A 79 5.77 -3.69 3.75
N LEU A 80 7.01 -3.29 4.07
CA LEU A 80 7.77 -3.84 5.20
C LEU A 80 7.10 -3.51 6.54
N ILE A 81 6.61 -2.28 6.71
CA ILE A 81 5.88 -1.89 7.92
C ILE A 81 4.54 -2.64 8.01
N ALA A 82 3.84 -2.83 6.90
CA ALA A 82 2.61 -3.62 6.86
C ALA A 82 2.85 -5.10 7.17
N LEU A 83 3.95 -5.67 6.68
CA LEU A 83 4.36 -7.03 7.02
C LEU A 83 4.63 -7.14 8.53
N TYR A 84 5.45 -6.25 9.08
CA TYR A 84 5.74 -6.22 10.51
C TYR A 84 4.47 -6.08 11.36
N HIS A 85 3.52 -5.24 10.94
CA HIS A 85 2.23 -5.08 11.61
C HIS A 85 1.40 -6.37 11.57
N ASN A 86 1.37 -7.09 10.44
CA ASN A 86 0.70 -8.38 10.36
C ASN A 86 1.35 -9.40 11.31
N LEU A 87 2.69 -9.46 11.37
CA LEU A 87 3.40 -10.39 12.27
C LEU A 87 3.06 -10.13 13.75
N LEU A 88 2.99 -8.87 14.16
CA LEU A 88 2.52 -8.50 15.49
C LEU A 88 1.04 -8.88 15.70
N TYR A 89 0.18 -8.58 14.72
CA TYR A 89 -1.26 -8.86 14.83
C TYR A 89 -1.57 -10.36 14.97
N TYR A 90 -0.84 -11.22 14.26
CA TYR A 90 -0.96 -12.68 14.34
C TYR A 90 -0.18 -13.31 15.51
N LYS A 91 0.43 -12.51 16.40
CA LYS A 91 1.22 -12.97 17.56
C LYS A 91 2.39 -13.89 17.19
N LEU A 92 2.92 -13.75 15.97
CA LEU A 92 4.17 -14.41 15.55
C LEU A 92 5.39 -13.77 16.24
N ILE A 93 5.26 -12.52 16.68
CA ILE A 93 6.25 -11.75 17.43
C ILE A 93 5.61 -11.36 18.77
N PRO A 94 6.37 -11.37 19.89
CA PRO A 94 5.84 -10.95 21.19
C PRO A 94 5.43 -9.47 21.20
N ASP A 95 4.32 -9.19 21.88
CA ASP A 95 3.72 -7.86 21.99
C ASP A 95 4.66 -6.84 22.65
N THR A 96 5.70 -7.28 23.36
CA THR A 96 6.75 -6.45 23.99
C THR A 96 7.59 -5.67 22.99
N LEU A 97 7.64 -6.12 21.73
CA LEU A 97 8.36 -5.43 20.65
C LEU A 97 7.48 -4.37 19.95
N SER A 98 6.23 -4.22 20.36
CA SER A 98 5.32 -3.24 19.77
C SER A 98 5.78 -1.81 20.12
N PRO A 99 6.10 -0.94 19.15
CA PRO A 99 6.57 0.43 19.39
C PRO A 99 5.45 1.39 19.83
N CYS A 100 4.35 0.86 20.38
CA CYS A 100 3.13 1.59 20.66
C CYS A 100 3.18 2.03 22.12
N SER A 101 3.82 3.17 22.37
CA SER A 101 3.95 3.81 23.68
C SER A 101 2.95 4.95 23.91
N LEU A 102 2.32 5.46 22.84
CA LEU A 102 1.37 6.57 22.85
C LEU A 102 0.13 6.20 22.02
N GLY A 103 -1.00 5.97 22.69
CA GLY A 103 -2.30 5.72 22.04
C GLY A 103 -2.77 4.26 22.06
N VAL A 104 -3.62 3.89 21.10
CA VAL A 104 -4.26 2.57 21.04
C VAL A 104 -3.31 1.44 20.66
N SER A 105 -3.46 0.27 21.29
CA SER A 105 -2.58 -0.87 21.04
C SER A 105 -2.70 -1.37 19.60
N CYS A 106 -1.55 -1.58 18.97
CA CYS A 106 -1.41 -2.01 17.57
C CYS A 106 -1.91 -3.43 17.31
N THR A 107 -2.23 -4.16 18.39
CA THR A 107 -2.76 -5.53 18.43
C THR A 107 -4.25 -5.58 18.76
N THR A 108 -4.88 -4.43 19.00
CA THR A 108 -6.31 -4.36 19.31
C THR A 108 -7.11 -4.81 18.09
N LYS A 109 -7.93 -5.85 18.26
CA LYS A 109 -8.78 -6.39 17.19
C LYS A 109 -10.03 -5.53 17.04
N TYR A 110 -9.91 -4.38 16.37
CA TYR A 110 -11.05 -3.49 16.12
C TYR A 110 -12.02 -4.02 15.06
N PHE A 111 -11.50 -4.61 13.98
CA PHE A 111 -12.30 -5.05 12.83
C PHE A 111 -11.72 -6.32 12.23
N ALA A 112 -12.54 -7.38 12.16
CA ALA A 112 -12.27 -8.60 11.42
C ALA A 112 -13.46 -8.89 10.50
N TRP A 113 -13.48 -8.26 9.32
CA TRP A 113 -14.51 -8.59 8.33
C TRP A 113 -14.26 -10.05 7.89
N PHE A 114 -15.29 -10.90 7.97
CA PHE A 114 -15.17 -12.36 7.78
C PHE A 114 -14.20 -13.11 8.72
N GLY A 115 -13.74 -12.50 9.83
CA GLY A 115 -12.81 -13.14 10.77
C GLY A 115 -11.33 -13.21 10.33
N PHE A 116 -11.03 -12.86 9.07
CA PHE A 116 -9.68 -12.90 8.48
C PHE A 116 -9.22 -11.57 7.84
N VAL A 117 -10.14 -10.71 7.40
CA VAL A 117 -9.76 -9.43 6.77
C VAL A 117 -9.53 -8.38 7.85
N THR A 118 -8.25 -8.10 8.10
CA THR A 118 -7.79 -7.13 9.09
C THR A 118 -7.27 -5.87 8.39
N ILE A 119 -7.26 -4.74 9.10
CA ILE A 119 -6.71 -3.48 8.59
C ILE A 119 -5.24 -3.63 8.13
N PRO A 120 -4.34 -4.31 8.89
CA PRO A 120 -2.97 -4.55 8.44
C PRO A 120 -2.88 -5.43 7.20
N LEU A 121 -3.76 -6.43 7.06
CA LEU A 121 -3.76 -7.29 5.87
C LEU A 121 -4.16 -6.50 4.62
N LEU A 122 -5.16 -5.64 4.74
CA LEU A 122 -5.61 -4.77 3.65
C LEU A 122 -4.49 -3.84 3.18
N SER A 123 -3.74 -3.22 4.10
CA SER A 123 -2.63 -2.35 3.72
C SER A 123 -1.48 -3.13 3.08
N PHE A 124 -1.17 -4.32 3.59
CA PHE A 124 -0.17 -5.22 2.99
C PHE A 124 -0.52 -5.62 1.56
N VAL A 125 -1.77 -6.01 1.32
CA VAL A 125 -2.27 -6.34 -0.03
C VAL A 125 -2.22 -5.12 -0.94
N ALA A 126 -2.62 -3.94 -0.45
CA ALA A 126 -2.58 -2.72 -1.24
C ALA A 126 -1.15 -2.36 -1.70
N PHE A 127 -0.17 -2.39 -0.80
CA PHE A 127 1.23 -2.16 -1.17
C PHE A 127 1.77 -3.24 -2.12
N SER A 128 1.38 -4.51 -1.93
CA SER A 128 1.78 -5.61 -2.82
C SER A 128 1.27 -5.39 -4.25
N ILE A 129 0.00 -4.98 -4.41
CA ILE A 129 -0.60 -4.68 -5.71
C ILE A 129 0.13 -3.49 -6.37
N ILE A 130 0.42 -2.43 -5.62
CA ILE A 130 1.16 -1.27 -6.13
C ILE A 130 2.55 -1.68 -6.62
N ILE A 131 3.30 -2.44 -5.82
CA ILE A 131 4.64 -2.93 -6.20
C ILE A 131 4.56 -3.78 -7.46
N ALA A 132 3.63 -4.74 -7.53
CA ALA A 132 3.47 -5.62 -8.70
C ALA A 132 3.14 -4.82 -9.97
N CYS A 133 2.23 -3.84 -9.87
CA CYS A 133 1.87 -2.98 -10.99
C CYS A 133 3.06 -2.12 -11.47
N VAL A 134 3.83 -1.55 -10.54
CA VAL A 134 4.98 -0.70 -10.88
C VAL A 134 6.14 -1.53 -11.47
N LEU A 135 6.36 -2.75 -10.99
CA LEU A 135 7.33 -3.68 -11.59
C LEU A 135 6.91 -4.10 -13.00
N ALA A 136 5.62 -4.37 -13.22
CA ALA A 136 5.08 -4.65 -14.56
C ALA A 136 5.27 -3.45 -15.50
N TYR A 137 5.04 -2.23 -15.02
CA TYR A 137 5.31 -0.99 -15.77
C TYR A 137 6.79 -0.84 -16.11
N LYS A 138 7.69 -1.04 -15.14
CA LYS A 138 9.15 -0.99 -15.35
C LYS A 138 9.61 -1.99 -16.42
N LYS A 139 9.07 -3.23 -16.40
CA LYS A 139 9.35 -4.24 -17.43
C LYS A 139 8.81 -3.82 -18.80
N SER A 140 7.62 -3.21 -18.85
CA SER A 140 7.05 -2.65 -20.09
C SER A 140 7.95 -1.59 -20.71
N LEU A 141 8.54 -0.72 -19.89
CA LEU A 141 9.46 0.32 -20.36
C LEU A 141 10.75 -0.27 -20.93
N ALA A 142 11.28 -1.32 -20.30
CA ALA A 142 12.48 -2.02 -20.78
C ALA A 142 12.26 -2.74 -22.11
N ASN A 143 11.07 -3.31 -22.33
CA ASN A 143 10.73 -4.01 -23.57
C ASN A 143 10.41 -3.09 -24.76
N ASN A 144 10.11 -1.81 -24.51
CA ASN A 144 9.84 -0.82 -25.56
C ASN A 144 11.08 -0.01 -25.96
N LYS A 145 12.26 -0.38 -25.46
CA LYS A 145 13.56 0.22 -25.79
C LYS A 145 14.31 -0.71 -26.73
#